data_AF-A0A7L2VZM2-F1
#
_entry.id   AF-A0A7L2VZM2-F1
#
_cell.length_a   1.000
_cell.length_b   1.000
_cell.length_c   1.000
_cell.angle_alpha   90.00
_cell.angle_beta   90.00
_cell.angle_gamma   90.00
#
_symmetry.space_group_name_H-M   'P 1'
#
loop_
_entity.id
_entity.type
_entity.pdbx_description
1 polymer ?
#
loop_
_entity_poly.entity_id
_entity_poly.type
_entity_poly.pdbx_seq_one_letter_code
_entity_poly.pdbx_strand_id
1 'polypeptide(L)'
;IALLIFRDLPDDPAVEWDTQLLAAFVLKHIEANNINLVVTFDGGGVSGHANHISLYTALRYRYCWFEIFIPFLCLGCQVLVLESVNLLRKYLSILDVPLACLLPGELLFVLTEEETEQAKRAMRCHRSQLLWFRHVYLLFSRYMVINSLRRL
;
A
#
# COMPACT_ATOMS: atom_id res chain seq x y z
N ILE A 1 -14.13 3.99 -1.82
CA ILE A 1 -12.82 4.59 -1.45
C ILE A 1 -13.12 5.75 -0.52
N ALA A 2 -12.61 5.73 0.72
CA ALA A 2 -12.71 6.84 1.66
C ALA A 2 -11.36 7.57 1.73
N LEU A 3 -11.38 8.90 1.70
CA LEU A 3 -10.18 9.73 1.90
C LEU A 3 -10.20 10.29 3.31
N LEU A 4 -9.20 9.97 4.12
CA LEU A 4 -9.04 10.47 5.48
C LEU A 4 -7.82 11.39 5.53
N ILE A 5 -8.01 12.63 5.98
CA ILE A 5 -6.95 13.62 6.14
C ILE A 5 -6.82 13.92 7.63
N PHE A 6 -5.67 13.57 8.20
CA PHE A 6 -5.35 13.87 9.60
C PHE A 6 -4.21 14.90 9.64
N ARG A 7 -4.36 15.94 10.46
CA ARG A 7 -3.30 16.95 10.62
C ARG A 7 -2.02 16.38 11.22
N ASP A 8 -2.16 15.35 12.05
CA ASP A 8 -1.06 14.68 12.75
C ASP A 8 -0.33 13.64 11.88
N LEU A 9 -0.82 13.39 10.66
CA LEU A 9 -0.26 12.41 9.71
C LEU A 9 -0.01 13.10 8.34
N PRO A 10 1.05 13.92 8.22
CA PRO A 10 1.32 14.65 7.00
C PRO A 10 1.71 13.71 5.84
N ASP A 11 1.26 14.03 4.63
CA ASP A 11 1.62 13.32 3.40
C ASP A 11 3.03 13.71 2.93
N ASP A 12 4.05 13.20 3.62
CA ASP A 12 5.46 13.39 3.30
C ASP A 12 6.21 12.05 3.37
N PRO A 13 6.90 11.61 2.29
CA PRO A 13 7.62 10.34 2.26
C PRO A 13 8.81 10.26 3.23
N ALA A 14 9.30 11.39 3.74
CA ALA A 14 10.41 11.43 4.69
C ALA A 14 9.94 11.46 6.16
N VAL A 15 8.64 11.63 6.41
CA VAL A 15 8.09 11.75 7.77
C VAL A 15 7.60 10.39 8.25
N GLU A 16 8.07 9.98 9.41
CA GLU A 16 7.52 8.84 10.15
C GLU A 16 6.23 9.26 10.85
N TRP A 17 5.20 8.41 10.73
CA TRP A 17 3.95 8.59 11.44
C TRP A 17 3.96 7.87 12.79
N ASP A 18 3.27 8.43 13.78
CA ASP A 18 3.04 7.77 15.08
C ASP A 18 2.21 6.49 14.86
N THR A 19 2.84 5.35 15.14
CA THR A 19 2.26 4.04 14.88
C THR A 19 1.09 3.70 15.79
N GLN A 20 1.06 4.23 17.03
CA GLN A 20 -0.02 3.99 17.98
C GLN A 20 -1.26 4.78 17.59
N LEU A 21 -1.08 6.06 17.26
CA LEU A 21 -2.15 6.92 16.79
C LEU A 21 -2.74 6.39 15.47
N LEU A 22 -1.86 5.97 14.55
CA LEU A 22 -2.23 5.38 13.27
C LEU A 22 -3.04 4.10 13.44
N ALA A 23 -2.61 3.18 14.31
CA ALA A 23 -3.33 1.94 14.59
C ALA A 23 -4.72 2.22 15.18
N ALA A 24 -4.83 3.17 16.11
CA ALA A 24 -6.10 3.58 16.70
C ALA A 24 -7.07 4.15 15.65
N PHE A 25 -6.59 5.01 14.74
CA PHE A 25 -7.42 5.55 13.67
C PHE A 25 -7.87 4.48 12.67
N VAL A 26 -6.96 3.60 12.25
CA VAL A 26 -7.29 2.52 11.32
C VAL A 26 -8.31 1.58 11.95
N LEU A 27 -8.12 1.16 13.20
CA LEU A 27 -9.07 0.28 13.89
C LEU A 27 -10.46 0.91 13.98
N LYS A 28 -10.53 2.17 14.43
CA LYS A 28 -11.80 2.92 14.53
C LYS A 28 -12.52 2.97 13.17
N HIS A 29 -11.76 3.16 12.09
CA HIS A 29 -12.34 3.20 10.74
C HIS A 29 -12.83 1.84 10.26
N ILE A 30 -12.09 0.77 10.56
CA ILE A 30 -12.48 -0.61 10.23
C ILE A 30 -13.80 -0.96 10.92
N GLU A 31 -13.90 -0.70 12.22
CA GLU A 31 -15.10 -0.99 13.01
C GLU A 31 -16.31 -0.17 12.54
N ALA A 32 -16.13 1.14 12.35
CA ALA A 32 -17.22 2.02 11.94
C ALA A 32 -17.80 1.69 10.56
N ASN A 33 -17.02 1.05 9.69
CA ASN A 33 -17.41 0.76 8.30
C ASN A 33 -17.53 -0.74 8.02
N ASN A 34 -17.39 -1.61 9.03
CA ASN A 34 -17.38 -3.07 8.89
C ASN A 34 -16.42 -3.56 7.79
N ILE A 35 -15.19 -3.02 7.78
CA ILE A 35 -14.17 -3.40 6.78
C ILE A 35 -13.63 -4.79 7.10
N ASN A 36 -13.60 -5.67 6.09
CA ASN A 36 -13.10 -7.04 6.21
C ASN A 36 -11.77 -7.27 5.47
N LEU A 37 -11.29 -6.29 4.70
CA LEU A 37 -10.05 -6.36 3.94
C LEU A 37 -9.36 -5.00 3.93
N VAL A 38 -8.12 -4.97 4.39
CA VAL A 38 -7.21 -3.83 4.32
C VAL A 38 -6.08 -4.17 3.36
N VAL A 39 -5.83 -3.29 2.39
CA VAL A 39 -4.66 -3.36 1.51
C VAL A 39 -3.73 -2.21 1.86
N THR A 40 -2.47 -2.50 2.15
CA THR A 40 -1.49 -1.52 2.63
C THR A 40 -0.09 -1.80 2.06
N PHE A 41 0.92 -1.03 2.46
CA PHE A 41 2.31 -1.22 2.04
C PHE A 41 3.03 -2.23 2.93
N ASP A 42 4.03 -2.91 2.38
CA ASP A 42 4.93 -3.74 3.18
C ASP A 42 6.03 -2.92 3.88
N GLY A 43 6.92 -3.60 4.60
CA GLY A 43 8.02 -2.96 5.32
C GLY A 43 9.08 -2.29 4.44
N GLY A 44 9.04 -2.47 3.11
CA GLY A 44 9.89 -1.73 2.18
C GLY A 44 9.29 -0.40 1.74
N GLY A 45 8.02 -0.13 2.07
CA GLY A 45 7.36 1.15 1.78
C GLY A 45 7.32 1.50 0.28
N VAL A 46 7.40 0.51 -0.60
CA VAL A 46 7.55 0.59 -2.07
C VAL A 46 8.87 1.22 -2.51
N SER A 47 9.11 2.46 -2.11
CA SER A 47 10.31 3.25 -2.40
C SER A 47 11.04 3.69 -1.13
N GLY A 48 10.79 3.01 -0.01
CA GLY A 48 11.39 3.36 1.29
C GLY A 48 10.77 4.59 1.93
N HIS A 49 9.52 4.93 1.61
CA HIS A 49 8.86 6.07 2.25
C HIS A 49 8.55 5.76 3.72
N ALA A 50 8.98 6.65 4.61
CA ALA A 50 8.82 6.53 6.06
C ALA A 50 7.33 6.39 6.45
N ASN A 51 6.45 7.21 5.88
CA ASN A 51 5.01 7.14 6.14
C ASN A 51 4.38 5.78 5.76
N HIS A 52 4.81 5.17 4.65
CA HIS A 52 4.38 3.83 4.22
C HIS A 52 4.92 2.74 5.17
N ILE A 53 6.17 2.88 5.63
CA ILE A 53 6.79 1.96 6.58
C ILE A 53 6.10 2.06 7.95
N SER A 54 5.71 3.26 8.38
CA SER A 54 4.91 3.47 9.59
C SER A 54 3.55 2.78 9.51
N LEU A 55 2.87 2.80 8.35
CA LEU A 55 1.63 2.03 8.13
C LEU A 55 1.83 0.53 8.30
N TYR A 56 2.85 -0.03 7.64
CA TYR A 56 3.21 -1.44 7.80
C TYR A 56 3.51 -1.77 9.26
N THR A 57 4.28 -0.91 9.92
CA THR A 57 4.69 -1.10 11.31
C THR A 57 3.51 -1.01 12.25
N ALA A 58 2.60 -0.05 12.09
CA ALA A 58 1.39 0.07 12.92
C ALA A 58 0.48 -1.16 12.82
N LEU A 59 0.39 -1.77 11.64
CA LEU A 59 -0.44 -2.96 11.42
C LEU A 59 0.27 -4.26 11.77
N ARG A 60 1.61 -4.31 11.66
CA ARG A 60 2.43 -5.49 11.96
C ARG A 60 2.81 -5.58 13.43
N TYR A 61 3.31 -4.47 13.98
CA TYR A 61 3.70 -4.42 15.38
C TYR A 61 2.44 -4.47 16.21
N ARG A 62 2.28 -5.65 16.77
CA ARG A 62 1.50 -6.03 17.93
C ARG A 62 2.00 -5.22 19.14
N TYR A 63 1.85 -3.89 19.10
CA TYR A 63 2.32 -3.02 20.17
C TYR A 63 1.58 -3.40 21.45
N CYS A 64 2.34 -4.07 22.31
CA CYS A 64 2.11 -4.34 23.73
C CYS A 64 0.68 -4.68 24.13
N TRP A 65 0.43 -5.99 24.27
CA TRP A 65 -0.56 -6.57 25.19
C TRP A 65 -2.03 -6.19 24.95
N PHE A 66 -2.76 -7.15 24.37
CA PHE A 66 -4.19 -7.41 24.57
C PHE A 66 -5.26 -6.46 23.99
N GLU A 67 -5.04 -5.16 23.82
CA GLU A 67 -6.18 -4.24 23.56
C GLU A 67 -6.61 -4.12 22.07
N ILE A 68 -5.68 -4.15 21.10
CA ILE A 68 -6.01 -3.88 19.67
C ILE A 68 -5.96 -5.15 18.77
N PHE A 69 -5.16 -6.16 19.17
CA PHE A 69 -4.98 -7.38 18.39
C PHE A 69 -6.22 -8.31 18.44
N ILE A 70 -6.97 -8.28 19.54
CA ILE A 70 -8.21 -9.05 19.71
C ILE A 70 -9.30 -8.56 18.72
N PRO A 71 -9.59 -7.24 18.59
CA PRO A 71 -10.50 -6.72 17.57
C PRO A 71 -10.15 -7.15 16.13
N PHE A 72 -8.89 -7.05 15.71
CA PHE A 72 -8.52 -7.36 14.32
C PHE A 72 -8.76 -8.84 13.97
N LEU A 73 -8.44 -9.74 14.90
CA LEU A 73 -8.68 -11.17 14.76
C LEU A 73 -10.17 -11.55 14.93
N CYS A 74 -10.89 -10.87 15.84
CA CYS A 74 -12.32 -11.08 16.11
C CYS A 74 -13.24 -10.50 15.02
N LEU A 75 -12.84 -9.43 14.32
CA LEU A 75 -13.56 -8.89 13.17
C LEU A 75 -13.36 -9.73 11.90
N GLY A 76 -12.40 -10.66 11.89
CA GLY A 76 -12.06 -11.43 10.69
C GLY A 76 -11.49 -10.56 9.55
N CYS A 77 -10.91 -9.41 9.88
CA CYS A 77 -10.34 -8.51 8.88
C CYS A 77 -9.00 -9.07 8.35
N GLN A 78 -8.88 -9.20 7.04
CA GLN A 78 -7.64 -9.63 6.39
C GLN A 78 -6.77 -8.42 6.05
N VAL A 79 -5.46 -8.51 6.25
CA VAL A 79 -4.52 -7.48 5.77
C VAL A 79 -3.66 -8.06 4.67
N LEU A 80 -3.65 -7.39 3.52
CA LEU A 80 -2.74 -7.64 2.42
C LEU A 80 -1.74 -6.49 2.32
N VAL A 81 -0.47 -6.84 2.15
CA VAL A 81 0.62 -5.87 1.96
C VAL A 81 1.19 -5.96 0.55
N LEU A 82 1.38 -4.81 -0.08
CA LEU A 82 2.02 -4.66 -1.38
C LEU A 82 3.53 -4.89 -1.24
N GLU A 83 4.03 -5.90 -1.94
CA GLU A 83 5.44 -6.28 -1.90
C GLU A 83 6.32 -5.23 -2.59
N SER A 84 7.33 -4.76 -1.86
CA SER A 84 8.36 -3.88 -2.40
C SER A 84 9.37 -4.66 -3.22
N VAL A 85 9.56 -4.25 -4.48
CA VAL A 85 10.58 -4.81 -5.37
C VAL A 85 11.77 -3.87 -5.58
N ASN A 86 12.90 -4.44 -6.01
CA ASN A 86 14.09 -3.68 -6.39
C ASN A 86 13.82 -2.73 -7.58
N LEU A 87 14.72 -1.77 -7.79
CA LEU A 87 14.57 -0.74 -8.82
C LEU A 87 14.45 -1.30 -10.24
N LEU A 88 15.14 -2.40 -10.56
CA LEU A 88 15.05 -3.01 -11.88
C LEU A 88 13.62 -3.49 -12.13
N ARG A 89 13.12 -4.40 -11.28
CA ARG A 89 11.75 -4.92 -11.38
C ARG A 89 10.70 -3.83 -11.26
N LYS A 90 10.97 -2.78 -10.49
CA LYS A 90 10.09 -1.63 -10.34
C LYS A 90 9.78 -0.97 -11.68
N TYR A 91 10.74 -0.93 -12.62
CA TYR A 91 10.63 -0.23 -13.90
C TYR A 91 10.59 -1.14 -15.15
N LEU A 92 10.37 -2.44 -14.98
CA LEU A 92 10.18 -3.38 -16.10
C LEU A 92 8.76 -3.37 -16.68
N SER A 93 7.81 -2.66 -16.06
CA SER A 93 6.41 -2.63 -16.50
C SER A 93 5.85 -4.05 -16.69
N ILE A 94 5.09 -4.30 -17.75
CA ILE A 94 4.52 -5.61 -18.12
C ILE A 94 5.58 -6.70 -18.36
N LEU A 95 6.84 -6.34 -18.63
CA LEU A 95 7.91 -7.31 -18.85
C LEU A 95 8.28 -8.05 -17.56
N ASP A 96 7.84 -7.59 -16.38
CA ASP A 96 8.03 -8.32 -15.13
C ASP A 96 7.03 -9.47 -14.94
N VAL A 97 5.96 -9.59 -15.77
CA VAL A 97 4.95 -10.67 -15.61
C VAL A 97 5.58 -12.06 -15.54
N PRO A 98 6.46 -12.49 -16.47
CA PRO A 98 7.04 -13.83 -16.41
C PRO A 98 7.85 -14.05 -15.13
N LEU A 99 8.61 -13.05 -14.70
CA LEU A 99 9.41 -13.13 -13.48
C LEU A 99 8.52 -13.16 -12.22
N ALA A 100 7.44 -12.36 -12.20
CA ALA A 100 6.48 -12.34 -11.10
C ALA A 100 5.73 -13.68 -10.97
N CYS A 101 5.41 -14.35 -12.07
CA CYS A 101 4.78 -15.67 -12.07
C CYS A 101 5.72 -16.80 -11.61
N LEU A 102 7.03 -16.65 -11.82
CA LEU A 102 8.03 -17.65 -11.42
C LEU A 102 8.46 -17.53 -9.96
N LEU A 103 8.36 -16.34 -9.39
CA LEU A 103 8.72 -16.11 -8.00
C LEU A 103 7.60 -16.57 -7.06
N PRO A 104 7.95 -17.15 -5.90
CA PRO A 104 6.96 -17.48 -4.89
C PRO A 104 6.28 -16.18 -4.41
N GLY A 105 4.98 -16.09 -4.62
CA GLY A 105 4.13 -15.01 -4.14
C GLY A 105 2.75 -15.55 -3.82
N GLU A 106 2.06 -14.95 -2.84
CA GLU A 106 0.74 -15.44 -2.43
C GLU A 106 -0.35 -15.01 -3.41
N LEU A 107 -0.37 -13.73 -3.78
CA LEU A 107 -1.41 -13.16 -4.63
C LEU A 107 -0.78 -12.23 -5.68
N LEU A 108 -1.03 -12.52 -6.95
CA LEU A 108 -0.59 -11.69 -8.07
C LEU A 108 -1.80 -11.06 -8.75
N PHE A 109 -1.88 -9.73 -8.73
CA PHE A 109 -2.91 -8.96 -9.41
C PHE A 109 -2.31 -8.33 -10.66
N VAL A 110 -2.78 -8.78 -11.83
CA VAL A 110 -2.43 -8.21 -13.13
C VAL A 110 -3.62 -7.42 -13.65
N LEU A 111 -3.45 -6.10 -13.76
CA LEU A 111 -4.46 -5.18 -14.25
C LEU A 111 -4.59 -5.29 -15.76
N THR A 112 -5.82 -5.16 -16.23
CA THR A 112 -6.14 -4.97 -17.65
C THR A 112 -5.66 -3.61 -18.15
N GLU A 113 -5.66 -3.42 -19.47
CA GLU A 113 -5.32 -2.14 -20.08
C GLU A 113 -6.29 -1.02 -19.63
N GLU A 114 -7.58 -1.33 -19.50
CA GLU A 114 -8.60 -0.38 -19.04
C GLU A 114 -8.35 0.07 -17.60
N GLU A 115 -8.10 -0.89 -16.69
CA GLU A 115 -7.77 -0.60 -15.28
C GLU A 115 -6.46 0.18 -15.15
N THR A 116 -5.46 -0.16 -15.97
CA THR A 116 -4.18 0.56 -16.03
C THR A 116 -4.39 2.01 -16.46
N GLU A 117 -5.18 2.26 -17.50
CA GLU A 117 -5.49 3.62 -17.95
C GLU A 117 -6.35 4.38 -16.94
N GLN A 118 -7.28 3.72 -16.26
CA GLN A 118 -8.02 4.31 -15.15
C GLN A 118 -7.08 4.76 -14.03
N ALA A 119 -6.14 3.92 -13.61
CA ALA A 119 -5.14 4.26 -12.59
C ALA A 119 -4.26 5.45 -13.04
N LYS A 120 -3.80 5.46 -14.30
CA LYS A 120 -3.04 6.60 -14.84
C LYS A 120 -3.88 7.88 -14.89
N ARG A 121 -5.16 7.82 -15.27
CA ARG A 121 -6.07 8.97 -15.27
C ARG A 121 -6.26 9.54 -13.86
N ALA A 122 -6.49 8.68 -12.87
CA ALA A 122 -6.60 9.09 -11.47
C ALA A 122 -5.33 9.83 -11.00
N MET A 123 -4.15 9.29 -11.28
CA MET A 123 -2.88 9.95 -10.95
C MET A 123 -2.71 11.31 -11.63
N ARG A 124 -3.15 11.46 -12.89
CA ARG A 124 -3.10 12.73 -13.62
C ARG A 124 -4.03 13.82 -13.06
N CYS A 125 -5.02 13.46 -12.25
CA CYS A 125 -5.85 14.44 -11.53
C CYS A 125 -5.05 15.19 -10.44
N HIS A 126 -3.97 14.60 -9.91
CA HIS A 126 -3.12 15.19 -8.88
C HIS A 126 -2.00 16.07 -9.47
N ARG A 127 -2.40 17.11 -10.23
CA ARG A 127 -1.46 17.93 -11.04
C ARG A 127 -0.27 18.48 -10.25
N SER A 128 -0.48 18.96 -9.03
CA SER A 128 0.60 19.52 -8.18
C SER A 128 1.62 18.49 -7.71
N GLN A 129 1.25 17.21 -7.65
CA GLN A 129 2.12 16.11 -7.21
C GLN A 129 2.74 15.35 -8.40
N LEU A 130 2.33 15.63 -9.64
CA LEU A 130 2.79 14.94 -10.85
C LEU A 130 4.09 15.55 -11.39
N LEU A 131 5.15 15.50 -10.57
CA LEU A 131 6.49 15.91 -10.96
C LEU A 131 7.06 15.00 -12.08
N TRP A 132 8.10 15.44 -12.80
CA TRP A 132 8.64 14.74 -13.97
C TRP A 132 8.91 13.24 -13.75
N PHE A 133 9.42 12.85 -12.58
CA PHE A 133 9.73 11.45 -12.25
C PHE A 133 8.46 10.60 -12.08
N ARG A 134 7.31 11.20 -11.76
CA ARG A 134 6.02 10.50 -11.72
C ARG A 134 5.56 10.13 -13.13
N HIS A 135 5.91 10.90 -14.16
CA HIS A 135 5.62 10.50 -15.55
C HIS A 135 6.40 9.24 -15.94
N VAL A 136 7.67 9.15 -15.56
CA VAL A 136 8.47 7.92 -15.74
C VAL A 136 7.83 6.76 -14.98
N TYR A 137 7.41 6.98 -13.73
CA TYR A 137 6.70 5.98 -12.94
C TYR A 137 5.40 5.50 -13.62
N LEU A 138 4.57 6.41 -14.15
CA LEU A 138 3.32 6.04 -14.83
C LEU A 138 3.53 5.21 -16.10
N LEU A 139 4.66 5.40 -16.79
CA LEU A 139 4.97 4.68 -18.03
C LEU A 139 5.61 3.31 -17.77
N PHE A 140 6.58 3.27 -16.86
CA PHE A 140 7.46 2.12 -16.70
C PHE A 140 7.24 1.34 -15.41
N SER A 141 6.50 1.89 -14.44
CA SER A 141 6.35 1.19 -13.17
C SER A 141 5.56 -0.10 -13.34
N ARG A 142 6.10 -1.21 -12.84
CA ARG A 142 5.34 -2.45 -12.75
C ARG A 142 4.07 -2.28 -11.93
N TYR A 143 4.03 -1.41 -10.92
CA TYR A 143 2.86 -1.27 -10.04
C TYR A 143 1.64 -0.69 -10.75
N MET A 144 1.82 -0.09 -11.94
CA MET A 144 0.71 0.32 -12.80
C MET A 144 0.00 -0.86 -13.48
N VAL A 145 0.61 -2.06 -13.49
CA VAL A 145 0.14 -3.23 -14.23
C VAL A 145 0.11 -4.48 -13.35
N ILE A 146 1.12 -4.71 -12.53
CA ILE A 146 1.38 -5.93 -11.76
C ILE A 146 1.62 -5.58 -10.29
N ASN A 147 0.73 -6.04 -9.43
CA ASN A 147 0.79 -5.85 -7.98
C ASN A 147 0.88 -7.21 -7.29
N SER A 148 2.01 -7.46 -6.63
CA SER A 148 2.23 -8.65 -5.81
C SER A 148 1.81 -8.35 -4.37
N LEU A 149 0.84 -9.08 -3.86
CA LEU A 149 0.29 -8.95 -2.52
C LEU A 149 0.56 -10.23 -1.72
N ARG A 150 0.78 -10.06 -0.42
CA ARG A 150 0.83 -11.17 0.55
C ARG A 150 0.08 -10.80 1.82
N ARG A 151 -0.35 -11.80 2.58
CA ARG A 151 -0.95 -11.61 3.89
C ARG A 151 0.11 -11.10 4.87
N LEU A 152 -0.29 -10.14 5.70
CA LEU A 152 0.57 -9.62 6.77
C LEU A 152 0.71 -10.62 7.92
#